data_AF-A0AA42HH05-F1
#
_entry.id   AF-A0AA42HH05-F1
#
_cell.length_a   1.000
_cell.length_b   1.000
_cell.length_c   1.000
_cell.angle_alpha   90.00
_cell.angle_beta   90.00
_cell.angle_gamma   90.00
#
_symmetry.space_group_name_H-M   'P 1'
#
loop_
_entity.id
_entity.type
_entity.pdbx_description
1 polymer ?
#
loop_
_entity_poly.entity_id
_entity_poly.type
_entity_poly.pdbx_seq_one_letter_code
_entity_poly.pdbx_strand_id
1 'polypeptide(L)' 'MSEAQRIHDERFAVGNPRSPEYKAGALYCLRYHAGETPKADCPYRIGTAQADAWFAGCWEGTDLWRRAQAACAV' A
#
# COMPACT_ATOMS: atom_id res chain seq x y z
N MET A 1 9.53 5.04 13.10
CA MET A 1 8.53 4.34 12.29
C MET A 1 8.04 5.34 11.26
N SER A 2 8.04 5.02 9.97
CA SER A 2 7.61 5.98 8.95
C SER A 2 6.08 6.08 8.90
N GLU A 3 5.55 7.19 8.39
CA GLU A 3 4.10 7.41 8.29
C GLU A 3 3.43 6.35 7.41
N ALA A 4 4.08 5.99 6.30
CA ALA A 4 3.63 4.91 5.43
C ALA A 4 3.51 3.58 6.18
N GLN A 5 4.48 3.25 7.03
CA GLN A 5 4.46 2.00 7.81
C GLN A 5 3.35 2.02 8.86
N ARG A 6 3.13 3.17 9.54
CA ARG A 6 2.05 3.32 10.53
C ARG A 6 0.67 3.08 9.91
N ILE A 7 0.38 3.74 8.78
CA ILE A 7 -0.92 3.59 8.07
C ILE A 7 -1.10 2.13 7.61
N HIS A 8 -0.04 1.50 7.14
CA HIS A 8 -0.06 0.11 6.71
C HIS A 8 -0.35 -0.84 7.87
N ASP A 9 0.35 -0.71 8.99
CA ASP A 9 0.20 -1.56 10.16
C ASP A 9 -1.20 -1.42 10.79
N GLU A 10 -1.75 -0.19 10.84
CA GLU A 10 -3.12 0.07 11.28
C GLU A 10 -4.15 -0.66 10.40
N ARG A 11 -3.96 -0.67 9.08
CA ARG A 11 -4.88 -1.31 8.13
C ARG A 11 -4.75 -2.85 8.12
N PHE A 12 -3.53 -3.35 8.25
CA PHE A 12 -3.17 -4.76 8.06
C PHE A 12 -2.70 -5.44 9.35
N ALA A 13 -3.22 -4.99 10.49
CA ALA A 13 -3.04 -5.62 11.78
C ALA A 13 -3.28 -7.14 11.75
N VAL A 14 -2.75 -7.82 12.78
CA VAL A 14 -2.76 -9.28 12.90
C VAL A 14 -4.16 -9.85 12.63
N GLY A 15 -4.24 -10.84 11.74
CA GLY A 15 -5.49 -11.51 11.37
C GLY A 15 -6.13 -11.03 10.06
N ASN A 16 -5.57 -10.03 9.39
CA ASN A 16 -6.10 -9.60 8.09
C ASN A 16 -5.81 -10.68 7.00
N PRO A 17 -6.85 -11.28 6.37
CA PRO A 17 -6.71 -12.42 5.45
C PRO A 17 -6.22 -12.04 4.04
N ARG A 18 -5.89 -10.76 3.79
CA ARG A 18 -5.38 -10.31 2.49
C ARG A 18 -4.01 -10.93 2.19
N SER A 19 -3.77 -11.19 0.92
CA SER A 19 -2.54 -11.83 0.46
C SER A 19 -1.30 -10.96 0.72
N PRO A 20 -0.10 -11.56 0.84
CA PRO A 20 1.14 -10.83 0.99
C PRO A 20 1.39 -9.81 -0.13
N GLU A 21 1.04 -10.14 -1.37
CA GLU A 21 1.23 -9.30 -2.55
C GLU A 21 0.39 -8.04 -2.49
N TYR A 22 -0.86 -8.17 -2.05
CA TYR A 22 -1.77 -7.05 -1.84
C TYR A 22 -1.23 -6.11 -0.75
N LYS A 23 -0.78 -6.67 0.37
CA LYS A 23 -0.17 -5.89 1.46
C LYS A 23 1.11 -5.19 1.00
N ALA A 24 1.93 -5.85 0.19
CA ALA A 24 3.15 -5.28 -0.36
C ALA A 24 2.86 -4.13 -1.33
N GLY A 25 1.84 -4.25 -2.19
CA GLY A 25 1.40 -3.18 -3.08
C GLY A 25 0.90 -1.95 -2.33
N ALA A 26 0.10 -2.17 -1.28
CA ALA A 26 -0.38 -1.08 -0.43
C ALA A 26 0.77 -0.34 0.27
N LEU A 27 1.73 -1.07 0.83
CA LEU A 27 2.90 -0.48 1.47
C LEU A 27 3.78 0.29 0.49
N TYR A 28 4.02 -0.27 -0.70
CA TYR A 28 4.78 0.41 -1.76
C TYR A 28 4.15 1.75 -2.11
N CYS A 29 2.84 1.78 -2.32
CA CYS A 29 2.14 3.01 -2.72
C CYS A 29 2.15 4.06 -1.60
N LEU A 30 1.98 3.64 -0.34
CA LEU A 30 2.10 4.52 0.83
C LEU A 30 3.53 5.12 0.92
N ARG A 31 4.57 4.30 0.76
CA ARG A 31 5.96 4.76 0.77
C ARG A 31 6.26 5.71 -0.39
N TYR A 32 5.68 5.46 -1.56
CA TYR A 32 5.84 6.34 -2.72
C TYR A 32 5.23 7.72 -2.45
N HIS A 33 4.02 7.76 -1.89
CA HIS A 33 3.36 9.01 -1.54
C HIS A 33 4.07 9.77 -0.41
N ALA A 34 4.66 9.06 0.54
CA ALA A 34 5.49 9.63 1.60
C ALA A 34 6.88 10.12 1.11
N GLY A 35 7.24 9.87 -0.16
CA GLY A 35 8.56 10.21 -0.69
C GLY A 35 9.69 9.28 -0.21
N GLU A 36 9.36 8.14 0.41
CA GLU A 36 10.31 7.18 0.98
C GLU A 36 10.89 6.22 -0.07
N THR A 37 10.22 6.04 -1.20
CA THR A 37 10.70 5.19 -2.30
C THR A 37 10.45 5.85 -3.65
N PRO A 38 11.34 5.70 -4.63
CA PRO A 38 11.05 6.10 -6.00
C PRO A 38 9.94 5.21 -6.60
N LYS A 39 9.37 5.69 -7.71
CA LYS A 39 8.46 4.89 -8.53
C LYS A 39 9.19 3.64 -9.03
N ALA A 40 8.60 2.48 -8.82
CA ALA A 40 9.05 1.17 -9.25
C ALA A 40 7.93 0.44 -10.03
N ASP A 41 8.34 -0.49 -10.88
CA ASP A 41 7.43 -1.38 -11.60
C ASP A 41 6.91 -2.51 -10.70
N CYS A 42 5.82 -3.16 -11.13
CA CYS A 42 5.28 -4.33 -10.44
C CYS A 42 6.34 -5.45 -10.39
N PRO A 43 6.64 -6.02 -9.20
CA PRO A 43 7.65 -7.06 -9.06
C PRO A 43 7.19 -8.44 -9.56
N TYR A 44 5.88 -8.60 -9.84
CA TYR A 44 5.29 -9.85 -10.30
C TYR A 44 5.11 -9.83 -11.82
N ARG A 45 5.14 -11.02 -12.43
CA ARG A 45 4.85 -11.17 -13.87
C ARG A 45 3.42 -10.68 -14.16
N ILE A 46 3.29 -9.76 -15.09
CA ILE A 46 2.00 -9.23 -15.55
C ILE A 46 1.11 -10.37 -16.08
N GLY A 47 -0.18 -10.31 -15.77
CA GLY A 47 -1.17 -11.35 -16.11
C GLY A 47 -1.24 -12.52 -15.13
N THR A 48 -0.58 -12.40 -13.97
CA THR A 48 -0.69 -13.36 -12.86
C THR A 48 -1.58 -12.82 -11.74
N ALA A 49 -2.19 -13.71 -10.98
CA ALA A 49 -3.00 -13.34 -9.81
C ALA A 49 -2.20 -12.53 -8.78
N GLN A 50 -0.89 -12.78 -8.66
CA GLN A 50 0.01 -12.00 -7.80
C GLN A 50 0.15 -10.55 -8.27
N ALA A 51 0.30 -10.34 -9.59
CA ALA A 51 0.37 -8.99 -10.15
C ALA A 51 -0.95 -8.24 -9.94
N ASP A 52 -2.09 -8.91 -10.19
CA ASP A 52 -3.42 -8.32 -9.97
C ASP A 52 -3.62 -7.95 -8.48
N ALA A 53 -3.21 -8.82 -7.57
CA ALA A 53 -3.26 -8.57 -6.14
C ALA A 53 -2.38 -7.38 -5.73
N TRP A 54 -1.16 -7.29 -6.27
CA TRP A 54 -0.25 -6.17 -6.00
C TRP A 54 -0.79 -4.85 -6.52
N PHE A 55 -1.34 -4.82 -7.74
CA PHE A 55 -1.98 -3.62 -8.27
C PHE A 55 -3.17 -3.24 -7.39
N ALA A 56 -4.08 -4.16 -7.07
CA ALA A 56 -5.20 -3.89 -6.17
C ALA A 56 -4.75 -3.34 -4.81
N GLY A 57 -3.61 -3.83 -4.30
CA GLY A 57 -2.96 -3.28 -3.11
C GLY A 57 -2.51 -1.84 -3.28
N CYS A 58 -1.90 -1.48 -4.42
CA CYS A 58 -1.50 -0.10 -4.71
C CYS A 58 -2.68 0.88 -4.71
N TRP A 59 -3.82 0.46 -5.28
CA TRP A 59 -5.05 1.25 -5.27
C TRP A 59 -5.53 1.51 -3.83
N GLU A 60 -5.54 0.48 -2.98
CA GLU A 60 -5.85 0.62 -1.56
C GLU A 60 -4.86 1.57 -0.86
N GLY A 61 -3.56 1.44 -1.10
CA GLY A 61 -2.55 2.32 -0.51
C GLY A 61 -2.75 3.79 -0.88
N THR A 62 -3.17 4.06 -2.12
CA THR A 62 -3.51 5.43 -2.57
C THR A 62 -4.73 5.98 -1.82
N ASP A 63 -5.79 5.17 -1.65
CA ASP A 63 -7.00 5.57 -0.92
C ASP A 63 -6.68 5.81 0.57
N LEU A 64 -5.91 4.93 1.19
CA LEU A 64 -5.46 5.08 2.58
C LEU A 64 -4.66 6.36 2.79
N TRP A 65 -3.72 6.67 1.89
CA TRP A 65 -2.96 7.92 1.94
C TRP A 65 -3.88 9.14 1.89
N ARG A 66 -4.81 9.18 0.92
CA ARG A 66 -5.75 10.30 0.79
C ARG A 66 -6.60 10.49 2.05
N ARG A 67 -7.09 9.40 2.64
CA ARG A 67 -7.86 9.45 3.89
C ARG A 67 -7.04 9.96 5.06
N ALA A 68 -5.78 9.53 5.20
CA ALA A 68 -4.88 10.02 6.23
C ALA A 68 -4.62 11.52 6.09
N GLN A 69 -4.33 12.00 4.87
CA GLN A 69 -4.14 13.43 4.62
C GLN A 69 -5.40 14.26 4.89
N ALA A 70 -6.58 13.76 4.51
CA ALA A 70 -7.85 14.43 4.78
C ALA A 70 -8.16 14.53 6.28
N ALA A 71 -7.82 13.50 7.06
CA ALA A 71 -7.99 13.50 8.51
C ALA A 71 -7.04 14.46 9.24
N CYS A 72 -5.85 14.74 8.67
CA CYS A 72 -4.88 15.67 9.22
C CYS A 72 -5.18 17.15 8.86
N ALA A 73 -6.07 17.41 7.90
CA ALA A 73 -6.40 18.75 7.41
C ALA A 73 -7.54 19.45 8.18
N VAL A 74 -7.96 18.91 9.32
CA VAL A 74 -9.03 19.41 10.20
C VAL A 74 -8.44 19.81 11.55
#